data_AF-A0AA91Z6M1-F1
#
_entry.id   AF-A0AA91Z6M1-F1
#
_cell.length_a   1.000
_cell.length_b   1.000
_cell.length_c   1.000
_cell.angle_alpha   90.00
_cell.angle_beta   90.00
_cell.angle_gamma   90.00
#
_symmetry.space_group_name_H-M   'P 1'
#
loop_
_entity.id
_entity.type
_entity.pdbx_description
1 polymer ?
#
loop_
_entity_poly.entity_id
_entity_poly.type
_entity_poly.pdbx_seq_one_letter_code
_entity_poly.pdbx_strand_id
1 'polypeptide(L)' 'MKEQIFKLGKKGLTPSQIGVMLRDSHGVAQVRFVTGKKILRIMKAMGLAPDLPE' A
#
# COMPACT_ATOMS: atom_id res chain seq x y z
N MET A 1 -10.05 -0.58 0.19
CA MET A 1 -8.64 -0.91 0.50
C MET A 1 -7.72 -0.92 -0.72
N LYS A 2 -7.88 -1.86 -1.68
CA LYS A 2 -7.04 -1.92 -2.89
C LYS A 2 -7.05 -0.61 -3.70
N GLU A 3 -8.21 0.01 -3.85
CA GLU A 3 -8.35 1.26 -4.57
C GLU A 3 -7.67 2.46 -3.87
N GLN A 4 -7.62 2.45 -2.54
CA GLN A 4 -6.89 3.48 -1.79
C GLN A 4 -5.39 3.32 -1.93
N ILE A 5 -4.89 2.08 -1.85
CA ILE A 5 -3.48 1.76 -2.13
C ILE A 5 -3.13 2.22 -3.56
N PHE A 6 -4.02 2.00 -4.53
CA PHE A 6 -3.82 2.45 -5.91
C PHE A 6 -3.76 3.99 -6.03
N LYS A 7 -4.71 4.70 -5.40
CA LYS A 7 -4.73 6.18 -5.38
C LYS A 7 -3.48 6.75 -4.71
N LEU A 8 -3.02 6.17 -3.61
CA LEU A 8 -1.85 6.63 -2.88
C LEU A 8 -0.54 6.27 -3.60
N GLY A 9 -0.47 5.08 -4.20
CA GLY A 9 0.67 4.69 -5.04
C GLY A 9 0.79 5.56 -6.30
N LYS A 10 -0.32 5.97 -6.92
CA LYS A 10 -0.30 6.95 -8.02
C LYS A 10 0.19 8.34 -7.60
N LYS A 11 0.09 8.68 -6.31
CA LYS A 11 0.68 9.91 -5.76
C LYS A 11 2.19 9.78 -5.52
N GLY A 12 2.79 8.63 -5.82
CA GLY A 12 4.21 8.36 -5.60
C GLY A 12 4.57 8.04 -4.15
N LEU A 13 3.59 7.68 -3.31
CA LEU A 13 3.86 7.31 -1.92
C LEU A 13 4.46 5.91 -1.84
N THR A 14 5.39 5.74 -0.90
CA THR A 14 6.06 4.46 -0.68
C THR A 14 5.16 3.46 0.05
N PRO A 15 5.40 2.14 -0.07
CA PRO A 15 4.59 1.13 0.60
C PRO A 15 4.51 1.34 2.12
N SER A 16 5.60 1.82 2.74
CA SER A 16 5.67 2.15 4.17
C SER A 16 4.77 3.34 4.52
N GLN A 17 4.84 4.43 3.75
CA GLN A 17 3.98 5.61 3.95
C GLN A 17 2.50 5.29 3.77
N ILE A 18 2.17 4.48 2.77
CA ILE A 18 0.78 4.04 2.53
C ILE A 18 0.29 3.21 3.72
N GLY A 19 1.13 2.32 4.25
CA GLY A 19 0.81 1.54 5.45
C GLY A 19 0.49 2.42 6.66
N VAL A 20 1.29 3.44 6.91
CA VAL A 20 1.07 4.42 8.01
C VAL A 20 -0.23 5.18 7.79
N MET A 21 -0.47 5.71 6.59
CA MET A 21 -1.69 6.46 6.30
C MET A 21 -2.95 5.59 6.43
N LEU A 22 -2.90 4.33 6.01
CA LEU A 22 -4.01 3.39 6.18
C LEU A 22 -4.27 3.05 7.65
N ARG A 23 -3.21 3.01 8.48
CA ARG A 23 -3.37 2.83 9.93
C ARG A 23 -4.02 4.05 10.56
N ASP A 24 -3.51 5.24 10.26
CA ASP A 24 -3.89 6.47 10.96
C ASP A 24 -5.24 7.01 10.47
N SER A 25 -5.54 6.93 9.17
CA SER A 25 -6.80 7.42 8.59
C SER A 25 -7.90 6.37 8.49
N HIS A 26 -7.56 5.08 8.37
CA HIS A 26 -8.53 3.99 8.16
C HIS A 26 -8.55 2.95 9.27
N GLY A 27 -7.75 3.12 10.33
CA GLY A 27 -7.70 2.19 11.46
C GLY A 27 -7.14 0.81 11.11
N VAL A 28 -6.45 0.66 9.97
CA VAL A 28 -5.95 -0.65 9.55
C VAL A 28 -4.59 -0.93 10.16
N ALA A 29 -4.54 -1.85 11.14
CA ALA A 29 -3.31 -2.25 11.80
C ALA A 29 -2.28 -2.89 10.84
N GLN A 30 -2.71 -3.87 10.03
CA GLN A 30 -1.87 -4.39 8.93
C GLN A 30 -2.68 -4.68 7.68
N VAL A 31 -2.17 -4.21 6.54
CA VAL A 31 -2.77 -4.42 5.21
C VAL A 31 -2.91 -5.91 4.88
N ARG A 32 -2.02 -6.78 5.41
CA ARG A 32 -2.05 -8.24 5.19
C ARG A 32 -3.33 -8.89 5.70
N PHE A 33 -3.85 -8.46 6.84
CA PHE A 33 -5.07 -9.06 7.41
C PHE A 33 -6.32 -8.71 6.61
N VAL A 34 -6.33 -7.51 6.00
CA VAL A 34 -7.49 -7.05 5.22
C VAL A 34 -7.48 -7.59 3.79
N THR A 35 -6.29 -7.71 3.18
CA THR A 35 -6.16 -8.00 1.75
C THR A 35 -5.54 -9.37 1.43
N GLY A 36 -5.09 -10.11 2.44
CA GLY A 36 -4.41 -11.40 2.30
C GLY A 36 -3.01 -11.33 1.69
N LYS A 37 -2.52 -10.14 1.30
CA LYS A 37 -1.20 -9.94 0.67
C LYS A 37 -0.46 -8.77 1.33
N LYS A 38 0.87 -8.81 1.30
CA LYS A 38 1.70 -7.65 1.70
C LYS A 38 1.47 -6.50 0.73
N ILE A 39 1.53 -5.27 1.22
CA ILE A 39 1.29 -4.05 0.43
C ILE A 39 2.20 -3.95 -0.80
N LEU A 40 3.47 -4.33 -0.67
CA LEU A 40 4.43 -4.35 -1.78
C LEU A 40 4.01 -5.29 -2.92
N ARG A 41 3.41 -6.46 -2.60
CA ARG A 41 2.85 -7.37 -3.62
C ARG A 41 1.63 -6.78 -4.31
N ILE A 42 0.83 -6.00 -3.58
CA ILE A 42 -0.36 -5.33 -4.14
C ILE A 42 0.08 -4.23 -5.11
N MET A 43 1.04 -3.40 -4.71
CA MET A 43 1.62 -2.36 -5.56
C MET A 43 2.29 -2.95 -6.81
N LYS A 44 3.05 -4.04 -6.66
CA LYS A 44 3.66 -4.74 -7.80
C LYS A 44 2.62 -5.29 -8.78
N ALA A 45 1.55 -5.89 -8.27
CA ALA A 45 0.44 -6.36 -9.11
C ALA A 45 -0.32 -5.22 -9.81
N MET A 46 -0.19 -3.98 -9.33
CA MET A 46 -0.81 -2.78 -9.91
C MET A 46 0.16 -1.98 -10.80
N GLY A 47 1.41 -2.42 -10.97
CA GLY A 47 2.42 -1.67 -11.71
C GLY A 47 2.89 -0.39 -11.01
N LEU A 48 2.70 -0.30 -9.69
CA LEU A 48 3.07 0.84 -8.84
C LEU A 48 4.24 0.51 -7.91
N ALA A 49 4.95 -0.60 -8.14
CA ALA A 49 6.11 -0.94 -7.30
C ALA A 49 7.28 0.00 -7.60
N PRO A 50 7.98 0.52 -6.58
CA PRO A 50 9.20 1.27 -6.79
C PRO A 50 10.26 0.39 -7.45
N ASP A 51 11.05 0.97 -8.36
CA ASP A 51 12.15 0.29 -9.05
C ASP A 51 13.30 -0.10 -8.10
N LEU A 52 13.51 0.69 -7.04
CA LEU A 52 14.44 0.36 -5.97
C LEU A 52 13.70 -0.33 -4.80
N PRO A 53 14.23 -1.43 -4.25
CA PRO A 53 13.72 -1.98 -3.00
C PRO A 53 14.04 -1.02 -1.85
N GLU A 54 12.99 -0.63 -1.13
CA GLU A 54 13.06 -0.03 0.22
C GLU A 54 13.19 -1.11 1.31
#